data_AF-D6E6S1-F1
#
_entry.id   AF-D6E6S1-F1
#
_cell.length_a   1.000
_cell.length_b   1.000
_cell.length_c   1.000
_cell.angle_alpha   90.00
_cell.angle_beta   90.00
_cell.angle_gamma   90.00
#
_symmetry.space_group_name_H-M   'P 1'
#
loop_
_entity.id
_entity.type
_entity.pdbx_description
1 polymer ?
#
loop_
_entity_poly.entity_id
_entity_poly.type
_entity_poly.pdbx_seq_one_letter_code
_entity_poly.pdbx_strand_id
1 'polypeptide(L)'
;MLESLCGELFPKVFPIFLCDRGSEFSDPERIEHSRNAKPRAKVYFCDPLQSQQKPKCEKNHVEIRKVLPKGESDFDALSKPDMAVLMSHVNSYGREALGWAAPYDLAQLTLPTNLLDGLSIGRIPAEEVTLKPYLLSHAIAGK
;
A
#
# COMPACT_ATOMS: atom_id res chain seq x y z
N MET A 1 8.45 -11.91 1.40
CA MET A 1 7.12 -11.75 0.76
C MET A 1 7.22 -10.83 -0.45
N LEU A 2 7.41 -9.51 -0.33
CA LEU A 2 7.53 -8.65 -1.55
C LEU A 2 8.74 -9.00 -2.43
N GLU A 3 9.90 -9.21 -1.83
CA GLU A 3 11.12 -9.64 -2.55
C GLU A 3 10.94 -11.01 -3.22
N SER A 4 10.21 -11.94 -2.60
CA SER A 4 9.92 -13.25 -3.22
C SER A 4 8.90 -13.15 -4.36
N LEU A 5 7.99 -12.16 -4.32
CA LEU A 5 7.02 -11.92 -5.40
C LEU A 5 7.67 -11.21 -6.60
N CYS A 6 8.58 -10.27 -6.35
CA CYS A 6 9.27 -9.53 -7.40
C CYS A 6 10.50 -10.27 -7.95
N GLY A 7 11.07 -11.20 -7.18
CA GLY A 7 12.32 -11.87 -7.52
C GLY A 7 13.45 -10.85 -7.79
N GLU A 8 14.18 -11.09 -8.88
CA GLU A 8 15.29 -10.22 -9.31
C GLU A 8 14.84 -8.80 -9.72
N LEU A 9 13.54 -8.58 -9.95
CA LEU A 9 13.01 -7.26 -10.28
C LEU A 9 12.81 -6.37 -9.06
N PHE A 10 12.93 -6.90 -7.83
CA PHE A 10 12.69 -6.11 -6.61
C PHE A 10 13.43 -4.77 -6.58
N PRO A 11 14.75 -4.68 -6.88
CA PRO A 11 15.47 -3.41 -6.83
C PRO A 11 15.03 -2.42 -7.93
N LYS A 12 14.40 -2.91 -9.01
CA LYS A 12 13.84 -2.05 -10.06
C LYS A 12 12.47 -1.50 -9.67
N VAL A 13 11.67 -2.30 -8.97
CA VAL A 13 10.30 -1.95 -8.55
C VAL A 13 10.31 -1.08 -7.30
N PHE A 14 11.16 -1.42 -6.33
CA PHE A 14 11.27 -0.74 -5.04
C PHE A 14 12.72 -0.26 -4.79
N PRO A 15 13.28 0.60 -5.66
CA PRO A 15 14.66 1.04 -5.52
C PRO A 15 14.88 1.90 -4.26
N ILE A 16 13.84 2.62 -3.82
CA ILE A 16 13.90 3.63 -2.79
C ILE A 16 12.67 3.50 -1.88
N PHE A 17 12.91 3.54 -0.57
CA PHE A 17 11.89 3.73 0.46
C PHE A 17 12.10 5.10 1.11
N LEU A 18 11.06 5.93 1.12
CA LEU A 18 11.04 7.18 1.87
C LEU A 18 10.14 7.01 3.11
N CYS A 19 10.76 6.95 4.28
CA CYS A 19 10.13 6.69 5.56
C CYS A 19 10.04 7.95 6.42
N ASP A 20 9.13 7.95 7.39
CA ASP A 20 9.26 8.86 8.53
C ASP A 20 10.21 8.25 9.57
N ARG A 21 10.41 8.95 10.68
CA ARG A 21 11.31 8.51 11.76
C ARG A 21 10.59 7.65 12.80
N GLY A 22 9.53 6.95 12.41
CA GLY A 22 8.88 5.95 13.25
C GLY A 22 9.85 4.86 13.70
N SER A 23 9.65 4.33 14.91
CA SER A 23 10.52 3.31 15.48
C SER A 23 10.49 2.00 14.69
N GLU A 24 9.42 1.74 13.94
CA GLU A 24 9.27 0.62 13.02
C GLU A 24 10.30 0.65 11.86
N PHE A 25 10.90 1.82 11.58
CA PHE A 25 11.92 2.01 10.54
C PHE A 25 13.33 2.24 11.12
N SER A 26 13.55 1.96 12.40
CA SER A 26 14.82 2.22 13.10
C SER A 26 15.99 1.33 12.67
N ASP A 27 15.73 0.25 11.93
CA ASP A 27 16.73 -0.67 11.38
C ASP A 27 16.74 -0.59 9.83
N PRO A 28 17.37 0.45 9.24
CA PRO A 28 17.42 0.60 7.79
C PRO A 28 18.26 -0.49 7.12
N GLU A 29 19.29 -1.02 7.78
CA GLU A 29 20.16 -2.07 7.20
C GLU A 29 19.34 -3.30 6.81
N ARG A 30 18.45 -3.74 7.69
CA ARG A 30 17.54 -4.87 7.46
C ARG A 30 16.50 -4.61 6.36
N ILE A 31 16.17 -3.34 6.10
CA ILE A 31 15.27 -2.96 5.01
C ILE A 31 16.04 -2.94 3.68
N GLU A 32 17.23 -2.32 3.67
CA GLU A 32 18.09 -2.13 2.51
C GLU A 32 18.70 -3.43 1.98
N HIS A 33 18.85 -4.46 2.83
CA HIS A 33 19.44 -5.74 2.46
C HIS A 33 18.43 -6.90 2.47
N SER A 34 18.64 -7.84 1.55
CA SER A 34 17.96 -9.13 1.49
C SER A 34 18.41 -10.05 2.64
N ARG A 35 17.71 -11.18 2.81
CA ARG A 35 18.12 -12.22 3.79
C ARG A 35 19.53 -12.77 3.56
N ASN A 36 20.04 -12.67 2.33
CA ASN A 36 21.39 -13.11 1.97
C ASN A 36 22.41 -11.95 1.96
N ALA A 37 22.12 -10.87 2.69
CA ALA A 37 22.94 -9.66 2.79
C ALA A 37 23.22 -8.93 1.45
N LYS A 38 22.49 -9.26 0.38
CA LYS A 38 22.57 -8.51 -0.89
C LYS A 38 21.78 -7.20 -0.79
N PRO A 39 22.34 -6.05 -1.21
CA PRO A 39 21.58 -4.81 -1.30
C PRO A 39 20.37 -4.96 -2.23
N ARG A 40 19.22 -4.42 -1.82
CA ARG A 40 17.95 -4.51 -2.57
C ARG A 40 17.17 -3.20 -2.67
N ALA A 41 17.42 -2.23 -1.79
CA ALA A 41 16.79 -0.91 -1.79
C ALA A 41 17.65 0.10 -1.03
N LYS A 42 17.30 1.38 -1.11
CA LYS A 42 17.85 2.45 -0.28
C LYS A 42 16.77 3.09 0.58
N VAL A 43 17.04 3.32 1.85
CA VAL A 43 16.11 3.95 2.79
C VAL A 43 16.52 5.40 3.02
N TYR A 44 15.56 6.29 2.87
CA TYR A 44 15.69 7.71 3.19
C TYR A 44 14.62 8.09 4.19
N PHE A 45 14.91 9.10 5.01
CA PHE A 45 14.00 9.60 6.02
C PHE A 45 13.61 11.03 5.69
N CYS A 46 12.34 11.37 5.93
CA CYS A 46 11.93 12.76 5.90
C CYS A 46 12.73 13.59 6.92
N ASP A 47 12.92 14.86 6.58
CA ASP A 47 13.49 15.85 7.48
C ASP A 47 12.58 16.03 8.71
N PRO A 48 13.15 16.37 9.87
CA PRO A 48 12.36 16.56 11.08
C PRO A 48 11.32 17.66 10.86
N LEU A 49 10.08 17.40 11.26
CA LEU A 49 8.93 18.30 11.10
C LEU A 49 8.54 18.61 9.64
N GLN A 50 8.98 17.80 8.67
CA GLN A 50 8.66 17.97 7.25
C GLN A 50 7.77 16.83 6.72
N SER A 51 6.62 16.59 7.36
CA SER A 51 5.67 15.54 6.94
C SER A 51 5.14 15.74 5.52
N GLN A 52 5.14 16.97 5.03
CA GLN A 52 4.83 17.36 3.65
C GLN A 52 5.76 16.77 2.58
N GLN A 53 6.90 16.16 2.93
CA GLN A 53 7.79 15.47 1.98
C GLN A 53 7.18 14.16 1.44
N LYS A 54 6.06 13.70 2.00
CA LYS A 54 5.28 12.55 1.52
C LYS A 54 3.81 12.89 1.23
N PRO A 55 3.50 13.97 0.48
CA PRO A 55 2.14 14.46 0.37
C PRO A 55 1.24 13.48 -0.42
N LYS A 56 1.84 12.71 -1.33
CA LYS A 56 1.16 11.64 -2.08
C LYS A 56 0.81 10.45 -1.19
N CYS A 57 1.63 10.10 -0.20
CA CYS A 57 1.33 9.03 0.75
C CYS A 57 0.11 9.40 1.61
N GLU A 58 0.06 10.63 2.14
CA GLU A 58 -1.09 11.08 2.90
C GLU A 58 -2.38 11.10 2.08
N LYS A 59 -2.31 11.49 0.81
CA LYS A 59 -3.47 11.43 -0.10
C LYS A 59 -3.94 9.99 -0.32
N ASN A 60 -3.03 9.03 -0.45
CA ASN A 60 -3.38 7.62 -0.54
C ASN A 60 -3.98 7.08 0.78
N HIS A 61 -3.51 7.55 1.94
CA HIS A 61 -4.07 7.18 3.24
C HIS A 61 -5.54 7.62 3.36
N VAL A 62 -5.91 8.77 2.77
CA VAL A 62 -7.31 9.23 2.76
C VAL A 62 -8.22 8.22 2.06
N GLU A 63 -7.79 7.62 0.95
CA GLU A 63 -8.59 6.60 0.24
C GLU A 63 -8.83 5.36 1.10
N ILE A 64 -7.81 4.90 1.82
CA ILE A 64 -7.92 3.78 2.77
C ILE A 64 -8.87 4.15 3.92
N ARG A 65 -8.77 5.37 4.45
CA ARG A 65 -9.58 5.85 5.57
C ARG A 65 -11.07 6.00 5.26
N LYS A 66 -11.48 6.02 3.98
CA LYS A 66 -12.91 5.94 3.62
C LYS A 66 -13.52 4.60 4.02
N VAL A 67 -12.73 3.53 3.99
CA VAL A 67 -13.14 2.18 4.43
C VAL A 67 -12.74 1.92 5.88
N LEU A 68 -11.57 2.39 6.32
CA LEU A 68 -11.09 2.21 7.69
C LEU A 68 -10.91 3.57 8.39
N PRO A 69 -12.01 4.23 8.85
CA PRO A 69 -11.92 5.53 9.48
C PRO A 69 -11.06 5.49 10.76
N LYS A 70 -10.26 6.54 10.93
CA LYS A 70 -9.39 6.68 12.10
C LYS A 70 -10.24 6.80 13.37
N GLY A 71 -9.92 6.00 14.39
CA GLY A 71 -10.61 6.02 15.67
C GLY A 71 -11.91 5.21 15.70
N GLU A 72 -12.33 4.64 14.57
CA GLU A 72 -13.49 3.75 14.45
C GLU A 72 -13.13 2.37 13.91
N SER A 73 -11.87 2.17 13.50
CA SER A 73 -11.40 0.89 12.95
C SER A 73 -10.48 0.18 13.93
N ASP A 74 -10.73 -1.11 14.12
CA ASP A 74 -9.84 -2.04 14.80
C ASP A 74 -8.94 -2.73 13.78
N PHE A 75 -7.65 -2.37 13.78
CA PHE A 75 -6.67 -2.96 12.86
C PHE A 75 -6.22 -4.36 13.29
N ASP A 76 -6.41 -4.75 14.55
CA ASP A 76 -6.08 -6.09 15.04
C ASP A 76 -7.13 -7.12 14.57
N ALA A 77 -8.33 -6.66 14.19
CA ALA A 77 -9.39 -7.47 13.58
C ALA A 77 -9.17 -7.75 12.08
N LEU A 78 -8.15 -7.15 11.44
CA LEU A 78 -7.90 -7.29 10.01
C LEU A 78 -6.98 -8.47 9.69
N SER A 79 -7.40 -9.28 8.71
CA SER A 79 -6.62 -10.37 8.16
C SER A 79 -5.93 -9.99 6.84
N LYS A 80 -4.99 -10.84 6.36
CA LYS A 80 -4.38 -10.65 5.04
C LYS A 80 -5.41 -10.65 3.89
N PRO A 81 -6.40 -11.56 3.85
CA PRO A 81 -7.49 -11.48 2.89
C PRO A 81 -8.28 -10.17 2.96
N ASP A 82 -8.55 -9.64 4.15
CA ASP A 82 -9.25 -8.35 4.29
C ASP A 82 -8.44 -7.22 3.64
N MET A 83 -7.12 -7.22 3.83
CA MET A 83 -6.24 -6.25 3.18
C MET A 83 -6.23 -6.40 1.65
N ALA A 84 -6.30 -7.62 1.13
CA ALA A 84 -6.41 -7.86 -0.30
C ALA A 84 -7.74 -7.31 -0.87
N VAL A 85 -8.86 -7.54 -0.17
CA VAL A 85 -10.18 -6.97 -0.52
C VAL A 85 -10.12 -5.44 -0.51
N LEU A 86 -9.66 -4.86 0.60
CA LEU A 86 -9.52 -3.41 0.75
C LEU A 86 -8.68 -2.80 -0.38
N MET A 87 -7.50 -3.37 -0.65
CA MET A 87 -6.59 -2.84 -1.67
C MET A 87 -7.13 -3.05 -3.09
N SER A 88 -7.92 -4.10 -3.34
CA SER A 88 -8.61 -4.29 -4.62
C SER A 88 -9.63 -3.19 -4.87
N HIS A 89 -10.45 -2.84 -3.88
CA HIS A 89 -11.41 -1.74 -4.01
C HIS A 89 -10.72 -0.37 -4.12
N VAL A 90 -9.75 -0.08 -3.24
CA VAL A 90 -9.02 1.21 -3.23
C VAL A 90 -8.24 1.44 -4.52
N ASN A 91 -7.63 0.40 -5.09
CA ASN A 91 -6.85 0.53 -6.32
C ASN A 91 -7.67 0.36 -7.60
N SER A 92 -8.92 -0.09 -7.51
CA SER A 92 -9.87 -0.11 -8.63
C SER A 92 -10.66 1.19 -8.78
N TYR A 93 -10.66 2.03 -7.74
CA TYR A 93 -11.29 3.35 -7.79
C TYR A 93 -10.52 4.31 -8.70
N GLY A 94 -11.21 4.84 -9.72
CA GLY A 94 -10.66 5.84 -10.62
C GLY A 94 -10.32 7.15 -9.91
N ARG A 95 -9.16 7.74 -10.24
CA ARG A 95 -8.69 8.98 -9.60
C ARG A 95 -8.56 10.09 -10.62
N GLU A 96 -9.15 11.25 -10.34
CA GLU A 96 -9.03 12.44 -11.20
C GLU A 96 -7.56 12.79 -11.51
N ALA A 97 -6.67 12.71 -10.50
CA ALA A 97 -5.23 12.97 -10.66
C ALA A 97 -4.51 11.99 -11.63
N LEU A 98 -5.16 10.90 -12.02
CA LEU A 98 -4.69 9.91 -12.98
C LEU A 98 -5.54 9.92 -14.27
N GLY A 99 -6.26 11.02 -14.55
CA GLY A 99 -7.17 11.09 -15.69
C GLY A 99 -8.34 10.12 -15.57
N TRP A 100 -8.82 9.88 -14.34
CA TRP A 100 -9.85 8.90 -14.00
C TRP A 100 -9.47 7.43 -14.20
N ALA A 101 -8.22 7.13 -14.57
CA ALA A 101 -7.71 5.76 -14.55
C ALA A 101 -7.66 5.21 -13.12
N ALA A 102 -7.87 3.90 -12.98
CA ALA A 102 -7.67 3.21 -11.71
C ALA A 102 -6.16 2.98 -11.49
N PRO A 103 -5.64 3.16 -10.26
CA PRO A 103 -4.26 2.80 -9.93
C PRO A 103 -3.87 1.38 -10.35
N TYR A 104 -4.82 0.44 -10.29
CA TYR A 104 -4.63 -0.93 -10.73
C TYR A 104 -4.24 -1.04 -12.21
N ASP A 105 -4.90 -0.29 -13.11
CA ASP A 105 -4.56 -0.28 -14.55
C ASP A 105 -3.11 0.14 -14.77
N LEU A 106 -2.70 1.23 -14.12
CA LEU A 106 -1.36 1.78 -14.28
C LEU A 106 -0.32 0.85 -13.65
N ALA A 107 -0.67 0.18 -12.55
CA ALA A 107 0.18 -0.80 -11.90
C ALA A 107 0.42 -2.02 -12.82
N GLN A 108 -0.58 -2.52 -13.53
CA GLN A 108 -0.41 -3.63 -14.48
C GLN A 108 0.57 -3.31 -15.62
N LEU A 109 0.66 -2.04 -16.02
CA LEU A 109 1.58 -1.61 -17.08
C LEU A 109 3.03 -1.44 -16.61
N THR A 110 3.25 -1.28 -15.30
CA THR A 110 4.54 -0.84 -14.75
C THR A 110 5.16 -1.81 -13.76
N LEU A 111 4.36 -2.67 -13.12
CA LEU A 111 4.80 -3.62 -12.11
C LEU A 111 4.87 -5.04 -12.70
N PRO A 112 5.69 -5.94 -12.11
CA PRO A 112 5.69 -7.35 -12.48
C PRO A 112 4.30 -7.96 -12.28
N THR A 113 3.83 -8.73 -13.25
CA THR A 113 2.48 -9.34 -13.25
C THR A 113 2.20 -10.12 -11.95
N ASN A 114 3.20 -10.86 -11.49
CA ASN A 114 3.15 -11.73 -10.32
C ASN A 114 2.93 -10.95 -9.01
N LEU A 115 3.21 -9.64 -8.98
CA LEU A 115 3.17 -8.86 -7.76
C LEU A 115 1.73 -8.64 -7.28
N LEU A 116 0.84 -8.20 -8.17
CA LEU A 116 -0.56 -7.95 -7.80
C LEU A 116 -1.27 -9.27 -7.49
N ASP A 117 -1.06 -10.29 -8.33
CA ASP A 117 -1.62 -11.63 -8.13
C ASP A 117 -1.14 -12.26 -6.81
N GLY A 118 0.15 -12.15 -6.52
CA GLY A 118 0.74 -12.65 -5.27
C GLY A 118 0.33 -11.89 -4.01
N LEU A 119 -0.20 -10.67 -4.16
CA LEU A 119 -0.85 -9.90 -3.10
C LEU A 119 -2.37 -10.11 -3.05
N SER A 120 -2.90 -10.93 -3.97
CA SER A 120 -4.34 -11.15 -4.16
C SER A 120 -5.12 -9.85 -4.43
N ILE A 121 -4.47 -8.88 -5.07
CA ILE A 121 -5.10 -7.62 -5.48
C ILE A 121 -5.65 -7.82 -6.89
N GLY A 122 -6.96 -7.64 -7.04
CA GLY A 122 -7.66 -7.78 -8.31
C GLY A 122 -8.30 -6.46 -8.77
N ARG A 123 -8.60 -6.40 -10.08
CA ARG A 123 -9.44 -5.33 -10.63
C ARG A 123 -10.91 -5.60 -10.31
N ILE A 124 -11.58 -4.58 -9.80
CA ILE A 124 -13.02 -4.56 -9.56
C ILE A 124 -13.69 -3.62 -10.59
N PRO A 125 -14.83 -4.03 -11.19
CA PRO A 125 -15.66 -3.15 -12.03
C PRO A 125 -16.04 -1.87 -11.27
N ALA A 126 -16.10 -0.74 -11.98
CA ALA A 126 -16.26 0.57 -11.32
C ALA A 126 -17.55 0.67 -10.50
N GLU A 127 -18.62 0.03 -10.96
CA GLU A 127 -19.94 -0.08 -10.33
C GLU A 127 -19.95 -0.95 -9.06
N GLU A 128 -18.97 -1.85 -8.91
CA GLU A 128 -18.83 -2.74 -7.74
C GLU A 128 -17.84 -2.17 -6.70
N VAL A 129 -17.13 -1.09 -7.02
CA VAL A 129 -16.18 -0.48 -6.10
C VAL A 129 -16.90 0.13 -4.89
N THR A 130 -16.58 -0.38 -3.70
CA THR A 130 -17.05 0.16 -2.42
C THR A 130 -15.89 0.80 -1.66
N LEU A 131 -16.00 2.10 -1.37
CA LEU A 131 -15.08 2.83 -0.49
C LEU A 131 -15.81 3.36 0.74
N LYS A 132 -16.48 2.46 1.46
CA LYS A 132 -17.25 2.78 2.67
C LYS A 132 -16.96 1.77 3.78
N PRO A 133 -17.19 2.14 5.06
CA PRO A 133 -16.80 1.28 6.19
C PRO A 133 -17.42 -0.11 6.18
N TYR A 134 -18.62 -0.26 5.63
CA TYR A 134 -19.29 -1.57 5.57
C TYR A 134 -18.60 -2.59 4.65
N LEU A 135 -17.59 -2.19 3.85
CA LEU A 135 -16.80 -3.15 3.07
C LEU A 135 -16.10 -4.17 3.99
N LEU A 136 -15.66 -3.72 5.17
CA LEU A 136 -15.01 -4.54 6.19
C LEU A 136 -15.68 -4.28 7.54
N SER A 137 -16.99 -4.49 7.61
CA SER A 137 -17.81 -4.13 8.78
C SER A 137 -17.33 -4.77 10.08
N HIS A 138 -16.69 -5.95 10.04
CA HIS A 138 -16.15 -6.62 11.23
C HIS A 138 -14.95 -5.89 11.84
N ALA A 139 -14.24 -5.08 11.05
CA ALA A 139 -13.12 -4.27 11.51
C ALA A 139 -13.55 -2.87 11.94
N ILE A 140 -14.82 -2.52 11.82
CA ILE A 140 -15.35 -1.27 12.36
C ILE A 140 -15.74 -1.53 13.80
N ALA A 141 -14.95 -0.98 14.72
CA ALA A 141 -15.29 -0.95 16.13
C ALA A 141 -16.54 -0.07 16.27
N GLY A 142 -17.70 -0.72 16.33
CA GLY A 142 -18.92 -0.07 16.80
C GLY A 142 -18.62 0.60 18.13
N LYS A 143 -18.97 1.88 18.26
CA LYS A 143 -19.00 2.52 19.58
C LYS A 143 -19.91 1.73 20.52
#